data_AF-A0A353X2Y3-F1
#
_entry.id   AF-A0A353X2Y3-F1
#
_cell.length_a   1.000
_cell.length_b   1.000
_cell.length_c   1.000
_cell.angle_alpha   90.00
_cell.angle_beta   90.00
_cell.angle_gamma   90.00
#
_symmetry.space_group_name_H-M   'P 1'
#
loop_
_entity.id
_entity.type
_entity.pdbx_description
1 polymer ?
#
loop_
_entity_poly.entity_id
_entity_poly.type
_entity_poly.pdbx_seq_one_letter_code
_entity_poly.pdbx_strand_id
1 'polypeptide(L)'
;MHFNKKPDEMKKKDFEGMPIIHPHAAGIDVGSRCHYVAIGQDQDNDVAGFGVCSKDHQELIGFLKDRGITTIAMESTGSYWQPLFYALQSAGFEVLLVPGQQTKNVRAKTDVKDCVWIQELHSLGLLRGCFLPDEYTSRLRTIYRHRVSLIEGSAKMTNKI
;
A
#
# COMPACT_ATOMS: atom_id res chain seq x y z
N MET A 1 45.26 27.77 7.20
CA MET A 1 45.14 26.31 6.98
C MET A 1 43.68 25.99 6.67
N HIS A 2 43.39 25.59 5.45
CA HIS A 2 42.05 25.25 4.98
C HIS A 2 41.65 23.87 5.53
N PHE A 3 40.73 23.80 6.49
CA PHE A 3 40.11 22.55 6.91
C PHE A 3 38.91 22.26 6.02
N ASN A 4 39.16 21.45 4.99
CA ASN A 4 38.14 20.92 4.10
C ASN A 4 37.34 19.83 4.85
N LYS A 5 36.15 20.16 5.35
CA LYS A 5 35.22 19.14 5.88
C LYS A 5 34.55 18.46 4.69
N LYS A 6 34.81 17.15 4.53
CA LYS A 6 34.11 16.29 3.56
C LYS A 6 32.61 16.30 3.86
N PRO A 7 31.73 16.22 2.84
CA PRO A 7 30.29 16.17 3.04
C PRO A 7 29.90 14.90 3.80
N ASP A 8 29.05 15.08 4.79
CA ASP A 8 28.53 14.07 5.71
C ASP A 8 27.63 13.11 4.92
N GLU A 9 28.13 11.91 4.62
CA GLU A 9 27.33 10.81 4.09
C GLU A 9 26.27 10.46 5.15
N MET A 10 25.03 10.86 4.87
CA MET A 10 23.86 10.54 5.68
C MET A 10 23.77 9.02 5.86
N LYS A 11 24.20 8.54 7.03
CA LYS A 11 24.07 7.15 7.43
C LYS A 11 22.60 6.73 7.35
N LYS A 12 22.33 5.75 6.49
CA LYS A 12 21.10 4.95 6.56
C LYS A 12 21.02 4.41 7.98
N LYS A 13 19.93 4.72 8.69
CA LYS A 13 19.68 4.11 10.00
C LYS A 13 19.28 2.67 9.75
N ASP A 14 20.27 1.81 9.63
CA ASP A 14 20.08 0.38 9.77
C ASP A 14 19.63 0.16 11.22
N PHE A 15 18.44 -0.41 11.43
CA PHE A 15 18.08 -1.01 12.71
C PHE A 15 19.03 -2.19 12.93
N GLU A 16 20.23 -1.89 13.44
CA GLU A 16 21.34 -2.83 13.65
C GLU A 16 20.83 -4.07 14.41
N GLY A 17 20.64 -5.18 13.67
CA GLY A 17 20.43 -6.51 14.25
C GLY A 17 19.15 -7.27 13.86
N MET A 18 18.18 -6.66 13.17
CA MET A 18 17.02 -7.43 12.67
C MET A 18 17.29 -7.99 11.26
N PRO A 19 17.03 -9.29 11.02
CA PRO A 19 17.14 -9.86 9.68
C PRO A 19 16.07 -9.26 8.77
N ILE A 20 16.48 -8.84 7.58
CA ILE A 20 15.56 -8.46 6.51
C ILE A 20 14.89 -9.75 6.01
N ILE A 21 13.58 -9.85 6.19
CA ILE A 21 12.77 -11.00 5.77
C ILE A 21 12.35 -10.85 4.31
N HIS A 22 11.98 -9.63 3.91
CA HIS A 22 11.54 -9.30 2.55
C HIS A 22 12.49 -8.26 1.92
N PRO A 23 13.57 -8.68 1.25
CA PRO A 23 14.58 -7.77 0.69
C PRO A 23 14.10 -6.97 -0.52
N HIS A 24 13.06 -7.45 -1.21
CA HIS A 24 12.46 -6.82 -2.39
C HIS A 24 11.03 -6.36 -2.09
N ALA A 25 10.88 -5.62 -0.99
CA ALA A 25 9.63 -5.15 -0.43
C ALA A 25 9.31 -3.72 -0.85
N ALA A 26 8.05 -3.45 -1.19
CA ALA A 26 7.52 -2.10 -1.32
C ALA A 26 6.40 -1.84 -0.30
N GLY A 27 6.28 -0.58 0.13
CA GLY A 27 5.17 -0.08 0.95
C GLY A 27 4.34 0.92 0.16
N ILE A 28 3.01 0.77 0.18
CA ILE A 28 2.09 1.64 -0.53
C ILE A 28 1.10 2.26 0.44
N ASP A 29 1.06 3.60 0.45
CA ASP A 29 -0.04 4.34 1.04
C ASP A 29 -1.08 4.68 -0.04
N VAL A 30 -2.32 4.24 0.18
CA VAL A 30 -3.40 4.27 -0.82
C VAL A 30 -4.32 5.44 -0.53
N GLY A 31 -4.12 6.55 -1.24
CA GLY A 31 -5.02 7.70 -1.22
C GLY A 31 -6.14 7.64 -2.27
N SER A 32 -7.13 8.52 -2.11
CA SER A 32 -8.26 8.68 -3.05
C SER A 32 -7.89 9.44 -4.33
N ARG A 33 -6.77 10.18 -4.31
CA ARG A 33 -6.28 11.01 -5.43
C ARG A 33 -4.92 10.56 -5.96
N CYS A 34 -4.10 9.99 -5.10
CA CYS A 34 -2.77 9.51 -5.43
C CYS A 34 -2.37 8.35 -4.51
N HIS A 35 -1.47 7.51 -5.01
CA HIS A 35 -0.83 6.43 -4.28
C HIS A 35 0.65 6.78 -4.10
N TYR A 36 1.15 6.74 -2.87
CA TYR A 36 2.58 6.90 -2.60
C TYR A 36 3.21 5.53 -2.40
N VAL A 37 4.31 5.29 -3.11
CA VAL A 37 4.99 4.00 -3.16
C VAL A 37 6.42 4.20 -2.71
N ALA A 38 6.82 3.50 -1.65
CA ALA A 38 8.20 3.41 -1.20
C ALA A 38 8.78 2.04 -1.57
N ILE A 39 9.96 2.04 -2.19
CA ILE A 39 10.74 0.82 -2.51
C ILE A 39 11.96 0.66 -1.58
N GLY A 40 12.14 1.59 -0.66
CA GLY A 40 13.28 1.68 0.25
C GLY A 40 13.07 2.76 1.30
N GLN A 41 14.16 3.10 1.98
CA GLN A 41 14.16 4.01 3.13
C GLN A 41 14.59 5.45 2.79
N ASP A 42 15.11 5.67 1.58
CA ASP A 42 15.48 7.01 1.13
C ASP A 42 14.25 7.75 0.59
N GLN A 43 13.72 8.70 1.37
CA GLN A 43 12.52 9.45 1.00
C GLN A 43 12.67 10.24 -0.31
N ASP A 44 13.88 10.63 -0.68
CA ASP A 44 14.13 11.48 -1.85
C ASP A 44 14.32 10.65 -3.13
N ASN A 45 14.82 9.42 -3.02
CA ASN A 45 15.17 8.57 -4.17
C ASN A 45 14.30 7.32 -4.31
N ASP A 46 13.73 6.83 -3.22
CA ASP A 46 13.02 5.55 -3.15
C ASP A 46 11.50 5.73 -3.02
N VAL A 47 10.98 6.96 -3.12
CA VAL A 47 9.53 7.24 -3.05
C VAL A 47 9.03 7.87 -4.34
N ALA A 48 7.90 7.35 -4.85
CA ALA A 48 7.22 7.87 -6.02
C ALA A 48 5.71 7.98 -5.79
N GLY A 49 5.09 9.03 -6.34
CA GLY A 49 3.65 9.24 -6.32
C GLY A 49 3.02 8.89 -7.67
N PHE A 50 1.91 8.16 -7.64
CA PHE A 50 1.14 7.77 -8.83
C PHE A 50 -0.32 8.19 -8.69
N GLY A 51 -1.01 8.35 -9.81
CA GLY A 51 -2.46 8.59 -9.81
C GLY A 51 -3.29 7.34 -9.52
N VAL A 52 -4.61 7.48 -9.59
CA VAL A 52 -5.60 6.43 -9.28
C VAL A 52 -6.29 5.85 -10.53
N CYS A 53 -5.91 6.28 -11.73
CA CYS A 53 -6.53 5.78 -12.97
C CYS A 53 -5.87 4.48 -13.40
N SER A 54 -6.55 3.66 -14.22
CA SER A 54 -6.00 2.38 -14.69
C SER A 54 -4.66 2.53 -15.42
N LYS A 55 -4.42 3.65 -16.12
CA LYS A 55 -3.13 3.96 -16.75
C LYS A 55 -2.04 4.15 -15.70
N ASP A 56 -2.32 4.93 -14.66
CA ASP A 56 -1.39 5.21 -13.56
C ASP A 56 -1.03 3.92 -12.80
N HIS A 57 -1.99 3.01 -12.64
CA HIS A 57 -1.74 1.68 -12.08
C HIS A 57 -0.73 0.86 -12.90
N GLN A 58 -0.82 0.93 -14.24
CA GLN A 58 0.14 0.24 -15.12
C GLN A 58 1.53 0.88 -15.03
N GLU A 59 1.62 2.20 -14.92
CA GLU A 59 2.88 2.92 -14.71
C GLU A 59 3.51 2.54 -13.37
N LEU A 60 2.71 2.46 -12.30
CA LEU A 60 3.14 1.98 -10.98
C LEU A 60 3.65 0.53 -11.06
N ILE A 61 2.93 -0.37 -11.74
CA ILE A 61 3.36 -1.75 -11.93
C ILE A 61 4.69 -1.83 -12.68
N GLY A 62 4.87 -1.04 -13.75
CA GLY A 62 6.12 -0.96 -14.49
C GLY A 62 7.28 -0.52 -13.59
N PHE A 63 7.08 0.57 -12.84
CA PHE A 63 8.05 1.07 -11.88
C PHE A 63 8.48 0.00 -10.86
N LEU A 64 7.53 -0.75 -10.29
CA LEU A 64 7.85 -1.81 -9.33
C LEU A 64 8.63 -2.98 -9.97
N LYS A 65 8.28 -3.36 -11.21
CA LYS A 65 9.00 -4.41 -11.95
C LYS A 65 10.42 -4.01 -12.30
N ASP A 66 10.62 -2.78 -12.76
CA ASP A 66 11.93 -2.24 -13.13
C ASP A 66 12.87 -2.18 -11.92
N ARG A 67 12.31 -2.02 -10.71
CA ARG A 67 13.03 -2.00 -9.45
C ARG A 67 13.18 -3.38 -8.80
N GLY A 68 12.68 -4.43 -9.43
CA GLY A 68 12.80 -5.82 -8.97
C GLY A 68 12.01 -6.12 -7.69
N ILE A 69 10.93 -5.38 -7.43
CA ILE A 69 10.06 -5.64 -6.28
C ILE A 69 9.28 -6.94 -6.50
N THR A 70 9.08 -7.69 -5.42
CA THR A 70 8.35 -8.98 -5.46
C THR A 70 7.20 -9.01 -4.46
N THR A 71 7.36 -8.37 -3.29
CA THR A 71 6.34 -8.34 -2.24
C THR A 71 5.95 -6.90 -1.91
N ILE A 72 4.68 -6.67 -1.62
CA ILE A 72 4.12 -5.33 -1.45
C ILE A 72 3.20 -5.34 -0.23
N ALA A 73 3.39 -4.41 0.70
CA ALA A 73 2.41 -4.10 1.72
C ALA A 73 1.61 -2.84 1.34
N MET A 74 0.29 -2.88 1.49
CA MET A 74 -0.56 -1.70 1.30
C MET A 74 -1.53 -1.51 2.46
N GLU A 75 -1.77 -0.26 2.83
CA GLU A 75 -2.78 0.05 3.84
C GLU A 75 -4.20 -0.13 3.30
N SER A 76 -5.06 -0.83 4.06
CA SER A 76 -6.44 -1.15 3.67
C SER A 76 -7.47 -0.10 4.09
N THR A 77 -7.12 1.19 4.09
CA THR A 77 -8.03 2.25 4.57
C THR A 77 -9.00 2.68 3.45
N GLY A 78 -10.30 2.56 3.72
CA GLY A 78 -11.37 2.85 2.74
C GLY A 78 -11.58 1.75 1.70
N SER A 79 -12.10 2.10 0.52
CA SER A 79 -12.37 1.17 -0.60
C SER A 79 -11.42 1.34 -1.79
N TYR A 80 -10.53 2.35 -1.76
CA TYR A 80 -9.68 2.71 -2.89
C TYR A 80 -8.55 1.72 -3.18
N TRP A 81 -8.25 0.83 -2.23
CA TRP A 81 -7.22 -0.20 -2.39
C TRP A 81 -7.66 -1.33 -3.34
N GLN A 82 -8.96 -1.58 -3.54
CA GLN A 82 -9.42 -2.75 -4.28
C GLN A 82 -8.93 -2.78 -5.74
N PRO A 83 -9.05 -1.69 -6.53
CA PRO A 83 -8.57 -1.70 -7.91
C PRO A 83 -7.06 -1.92 -8.01
N LEU A 84 -6.28 -1.25 -7.15
CA LEU A 84 -4.82 -1.38 -7.11
C LEU A 84 -4.40 -2.79 -6.70
N PHE A 85 -5.05 -3.36 -5.67
CA PHE A 85 -4.80 -4.70 -5.19
C PHE A 85 -4.93 -5.75 -6.30
N TYR A 86 -6.06 -5.74 -7.03
CA TYR A 86 -6.27 -6.70 -8.10
C TYR A 86 -5.32 -6.49 -9.29
N ALA A 87 -4.98 -5.24 -9.60
CA ALA A 87 -4.02 -4.92 -10.66
C ALA A 87 -2.62 -5.46 -10.33
N LEU A 88 -2.15 -5.27 -9.09
CA LEU A 88 -0.87 -5.77 -8.61
C LEU A 88 -0.84 -7.30 -8.54
N GLN A 89 -1.90 -7.93 -8.03
CA GLN A 89 -2.00 -9.38 -7.96
C GLN A 89 -2.01 -10.00 -9.37
N SER A 90 -2.74 -9.41 -10.31
CA SER A 90 -2.74 -9.84 -11.72
C SER A 90 -1.38 -9.66 -12.40
N ALA A 91 -0.57 -8.71 -11.94
CA ALA A 91 0.78 -8.48 -12.43
C ALA A 91 1.83 -9.45 -11.86
N GLY A 92 1.46 -10.29 -10.89
CA GLY A 92 2.29 -11.34 -10.30
C GLY A 92 2.96 -10.99 -8.97
N PHE A 93 2.61 -9.87 -8.33
CA PHE A 93 3.19 -9.50 -7.03
C PHE A 93 2.50 -10.23 -5.87
N GLU A 94 3.28 -10.49 -4.81
CA GLU A 94 2.70 -10.90 -3.52
C GLU A 94 2.23 -9.65 -2.77
N VAL A 95 0.91 -9.49 -2.64
CA VAL A 95 0.31 -8.27 -2.08
C VAL A 95 -0.31 -8.56 -0.71
N LEU A 96 0.20 -7.86 0.31
CA LEU A 96 -0.26 -7.91 1.68
C LEU A 96 -1.11 -6.67 1.99
N LEU A 97 -2.42 -6.85 2.18
CA LEU A 97 -3.29 -5.80 2.72
C LEU A 97 -3.12 -5.74 4.23
N VAL A 98 -2.89 -4.55 4.78
CA VAL A 98 -2.63 -4.38 6.21
C VAL A 98 -3.65 -3.41 6.82
N PRO A 99 -4.24 -3.71 7.99
CA PRO A 99 -5.14 -2.77 8.66
C PRO A 99 -4.39 -1.51 9.06
N GLY A 100 -5.03 -0.33 8.92
CA GLY A 100 -4.46 0.95 9.33
C GLY A 100 -3.99 1.01 10.80
N GLN A 101 -4.49 0.13 11.67
CA GLN A 101 -4.01 0.02 13.06
C GLN A 101 -2.55 -0.43 13.17
N GLN A 102 -2.06 -1.24 12.22
CA GLN A 102 -0.68 -1.75 12.22
C GLN A 102 0.29 -0.81 11.47
N THR A 103 -0.22 -0.07 10.47
CA THR A 103 0.57 0.88 9.68
C THR A 103 0.61 2.28 10.31
N LYS A 104 -0.19 2.54 11.34
CA LYS A 104 -0.28 3.85 12.00
C LYS A 104 1.06 4.27 12.57
N ASN A 105 1.71 5.22 11.92
CA ASN A 105 2.91 5.86 12.43
C ASN A 105 2.52 6.94 13.46
N VAL A 106 2.94 6.76 14.70
CA VAL A 106 2.65 7.72 15.80
C VAL A 106 3.39 9.05 15.60
N ARG A 107 4.42 9.09 14.74
CA ARG A 107 5.31 10.25 14.55
C ARG A 107 5.23 10.88 13.16
N ALA A 108 4.65 10.21 12.17
CA ALA A 108 4.49 10.78 10.83
C ALA A 108 3.13 11.47 10.67
N LYS A 109 3.11 12.49 9.80
CA LYS A 109 1.91 13.26 9.45
C LYS A 109 1.77 13.43 7.94
N THR A 110 2.57 12.72 7.16
CA THR A 110 2.73 12.94 5.72
C THR A 110 2.70 11.59 5.02
N ASP A 111 1.84 11.47 4.02
CA ASP A 111 1.62 10.26 3.20
C ASP A 111 2.94 9.61 2.71
N VAL A 112 3.94 10.42 2.34
CA VAL A 112 5.29 9.97 1.96
C VAL A 112 6.00 9.21 3.09
N LYS A 113 5.90 9.67 4.32
CA LYS A 113 6.52 8.99 5.48
C LYS A 113 5.74 7.74 5.88
N ASP A 114 4.43 7.74 5.64
CA ASP A 114 3.59 6.58 5.92
C ASP A 114 3.92 5.43 4.98
N CYS A 115 4.12 5.68 3.67
CA CYS A 115 4.53 4.62 2.74
C CYS A 115 5.94 4.05 3.04
N VAL A 116 6.90 4.88 3.43
CA VAL A 116 8.25 4.43 3.86
C VAL A 116 8.18 3.59 5.14
N TRP A 117 7.32 3.99 6.08
CA TRP A 117 7.11 3.23 7.31
C TRP A 117 6.48 1.85 7.03
N ILE A 118 5.51 1.79 6.11
CA ILE A 118 4.93 0.53 5.65
C ILE A 118 6.01 -0.36 5.00
N GLN A 119 6.88 0.22 4.16
CA GLN A 119 7.98 -0.49 3.51
C GLN A 119 8.96 -1.06 4.54
N GLU A 120 9.27 -0.31 5.59
CA GLU A 120 10.17 -0.73 6.67
C GLU A 120 9.59 -1.93 7.43
N LEU A 121 8.34 -1.80 7.89
CA LEU A 121 7.66 -2.85 8.64
C LEU A 121 7.48 -4.12 7.81
N HIS A 122 7.19 -3.98 6.51
CA HIS A 122 7.09 -5.10 5.60
C HIS A 122 8.44 -5.78 5.38
N SER A 123 9.51 -5.01 5.17
CA SER A 123 10.87 -5.55 4.99
C SER A 123 11.31 -6.42 6.18
N LEU A 124 10.90 -6.04 7.39
CA LEU A 124 11.16 -6.75 8.64
C LEU A 124 10.16 -7.90 8.93
N GLY A 125 9.11 -8.08 8.12
CA GLY A 125 8.09 -9.10 8.32
C GLY A 125 7.19 -8.87 9.54
N LEU A 126 7.05 -7.61 9.98
CA LEU A 126 6.29 -7.25 11.19
C LEU A 126 4.78 -7.06 10.93
N LEU A 127 4.38 -7.04 9.65
CA LEU A 127 3.00 -6.81 9.25
C LEU A 127 2.20 -8.11 9.15
N ARG A 128 0.90 -8.03 9.47
CA ARG A 128 -0.01 -9.16 9.31
C ARG A 128 -1.12 -8.81 8.33
N GLY A 129 -1.28 -9.66 7.33
CA GLY A 129 -2.30 -9.49 6.31
C GLY A 129 -3.73 -9.54 6.86
N CYS A 130 -4.59 -8.69 6.32
CA CYS A 130 -6.03 -8.84 6.38
C CYS A 130 -6.45 -10.14 5.68
N PHE A 131 -7.43 -10.83 6.25
CA PHE A 131 -8.05 -11.96 5.57
C PHE A 131 -8.87 -11.47 4.37
N LEU A 132 -8.47 -11.90 3.17
CA LEU A 132 -9.22 -11.71 1.95
C LEU A 132 -9.96 -12.99 1.61
N PRO A 133 -11.28 -12.95 1.39
CA PRO A 133 -12.00 -14.09 0.85
C PRO A 133 -11.48 -14.40 -0.56
N ASP A 134 -11.56 -15.66 -0.96
CA ASP A 134 -11.29 -16.08 -2.32
C ASP A 134 -12.22 -15.37 -3.33
N GLU A 135 -11.85 -15.39 -4.60
CA GLU A 135 -12.57 -14.69 -5.67
C GLU A 135 -14.07 -15.07 -5.71
N TYR A 136 -14.37 -16.36 -5.57
CA TYR A 136 -15.74 -16.86 -5.61
C TYR A 136 -16.55 -16.32 -4.43
N THR A 137 -16.01 -16.42 -3.21
CA THR A 137 -16.63 -15.85 -2.01
C THR A 137 -16.78 -14.33 -2.09
N SER A 138 -15.78 -13.62 -2.63
CA SER A 138 -15.82 -12.17 -2.83
C SER A 138 -16.93 -11.75 -3.81
N ARG A 139 -17.09 -12.49 -4.92
CA ARG A 139 -18.16 -12.29 -5.91
C ARG A 139 -19.54 -12.54 -5.32
N LEU A 140 -19.71 -13.62 -4.57
CA LEU A 140 -20.98 -13.92 -3.88
C LEU A 140 -21.36 -12.81 -2.90
N ARG A 141 -20.41 -12.34 -2.09
CA ARG A 141 -20.63 -11.24 -1.14
C ARG A 141 -21.06 -9.96 -1.85
N THR A 142 -20.50 -9.69 -3.03
CA THR A 142 -20.87 -8.52 -3.84
C THR A 142 -22.33 -8.60 -4.30
N ILE A 143 -22.74 -9.73 -4.89
CA ILE A 143 -24.12 -9.95 -5.34
C ILE A 143 -25.10 -9.87 -4.15
N TYR A 144 -24.76 -10.50 -3.03
CA TYR A 144 -25.58 -10.47 -1.83
C TYR A 144 -25.78 -9.06 -1.28
N ARG A 145 -24.70 -8.27 -1.15
CA ARG A 145 -24.78 -6.86 -0.72
C ARG A 145 -25.61 -6.02 -1.66
N HIS A 146 -25.50 -6.25 -2.97
CA HIS A 146 -26.32 -5.56 -3.96
C HIS A 146 -27.81 -5.89 -3.78
N ARG A 147 -28.17 -7.17 -3.60
CA ARG A 147 -29.55 -7.58 -3.30
C ARG A 147 -30.09 -6.91 -2.04
N VAL A 148 -29.32 -6.90 -0.95
CA VAL A 148 -29.71 -6.25 0.32
C VAL A 148 -29.96 -4.77 0.10
N SER A 149 -29.06 -4.08 -0.61
CA SER A 149 -29.20 -2.66 -0.94
C SER A 149 -30.47 -2.35 -1.74
N LEU A 150 -30.82 -3.19 -2.73
CA LEU A 150 -32.07 -3.05 -3.49
C LEU A 150 -33.31 -3.23 -2.62
N ILE A 151 -33.31 -4.22 -1.72
CA ILE A 151 -34.43 -4.47 -0.79
C ILE A 151 -34.62 -3.27 0.14
N GLU A 152 -33.54 -2.78 0.76
CA GLU A 152 -33.57 -1.61 1.63
C GLU A 152 -34.01 -0.35 0.87
N GLY A 153 -33.55 -0.18 -0.37
CA GLY A 153 -33.97 0.91 -1.25
C GLY A 153 -35.47 0.86 -1.57
N SER A 154 -35.99 -0.32 -1.90
CA SER A 154 -37.42 -0.54 -2.15
C SER A 154 -38.28 -0.24 -0.92
N ALA A 155 -37.87 -0.71 0.26
CA ALA A 155 -38.57 -0.45 1.52
C ALA A 155 -38.59 1.05 1.84
N LYS A 156 -37.46 1.75 1.67
CA LYS A 156 -37.36 3.21 1.86
C LYS A 156 -38.27 4.00 0.93
N MET A 157 -38.38 3.60 -0.34
CA MET A 157 -39.28 4.26 -1.29
C MET A 157 -40.74 4.04 -0.93
N THR A 158 -41.11 2.82 -0.52
CA THR A 158 -42.49 2.49 -0.12
C THR A 158 -42.93 3.33 1.09
N ASN A 159 -42.05 3.53 2.08
CA ASN A 159 -42.35 4.35 3.26
C ASN A 159 -42.41 5.86 2.99
N LYS A 160 -42.06 6.31 1.78
CA LYS A 160 -41.98 7.73 1.40
C LYS A 160 -43.15 8.17 0.52
N ILE A 161 -43.96 7.22 0.05
CA ILE A 161 -45.24 7.40 -0.64
C ILE A 161 -46.34 7.43 0.41
#